data_AF-A0A0F6WAG2-F1
#
_entry.id   AF-A0A0F6WAG2-F1
#
_cell.length_a   1.000
_cell.length_b   1.000
_cell.length_c   1.000
_cell.angle_alpha   90.00
_cell.angle_beta   90.00
_cell.angle_gamma   90.00
#
_symmetry.space_group_name_H-M   'P 1'
#
loop_
_entity.id
_entity.type
_entity.pdbx_description
1 polymer ?
#
loop_
_entity_poly.entity_id
_entity_poly.type
_entity_poly.pdbx_seq_one_letter_code
_entity_poly.pdbx_strand_id
1 'polypeptide(L)'
;MRNLLVSLTLVLAGCGGGAMNVRSSGSLAAQRSQPAAQFPSRDQLDRIVAAAPTSTHPAAPTALWPDVWTLGGPFPDDDPRAPFAPTTPLEAIGPEVAARVTGAPPISRAVTCGAREVARHLAAHPGPVDTRLAHFALTRCGSTAIQFFVESSHVTVPASTTDAAFLATYGEPLRTMARERFASLAQQGATHVGMHVERAANGFVVAAFVGAIEELDLTTRAPLVQGDGVVLRGRLRSAAQNVEAYVTFGPADFARCALAPDVALPEIAIRCPMHLDDRMARVEIMAFPPGRLLGRAVGRVLLRRDDAATMPALEVDPALATASEPGALVEALLARANALRARTGRAPLALELAQSATLQGLVPSWLAAHLGGQSEAADVIGLGVMAGWNVSGGTIRDARLGSAAIIATRHAGEWLALLVEDPWTRAVLLDPEMRGAAIGVRWDAEQQAFVGLLATYAFFEGSELERAREQVMRSLVAARAARGLAAPSFVGNIPGMQQASAAVQRGTRTPGQALEAVMNETASRAPGRRVQALLMEGLSADQLAWPEELLARPALRLGVGLAWHRVPGAAWGQYAVMVIVLD
;
A
#
# COMPACT_ATOMS: atom_id res chain seq x y z
N MET A 1 -45.13 4.16 -22.35
CA MET A 1 -46.15 4.38 -21.30
C MET A 1 -46.70 3.03 -20.83
N ARG A 2 -46.17 2.50 -19.73
CA ARG A 2 -46.80 1.50 -18.86
C ARG A 2 -45.99 1.46 -17.56
N ASN A 3 -46.64 1.85 -16.47
CA ASN A 3 -46.07 2.11 -15.15
C ASN A 3 -45.69 0.79 -14.46
N LEU A 4 -44.46 0.72 -13.95
CA LEU A 4 -44.06 -0.23 -12.91
C LEU A 4 -43.68 0.60 -11.67
N LEU A 5 -44.58 0.65 -10.68
CA LEU A 5 -44.27 1.12 -9.34
C LEU A 5 -43.46 0.02 -8.64
N VAL A 6 -42.17 0.28 -8.41
CA VAL A 6 -41.36 -0.48 -7.46
C VAL A 6 -41.29 0.34 -6.17
N SER A 7 -41.99 -0.14 -5.15
CA SER A 7 -41.88 0.39 -3.78
C SER A 7 -40.48 0.10 -3.26
N LEU A 8 -39.66 1.15 -3.21
CA LEU A 8 -38.32 1.15 -2.62
C LEU A 8 -38.48 1.17 -1.09
N THR A 9 -38.43 -0.01 -0.45
CA THR A 9 -38.26 -0.09 1.00
C THR A 9 -36.81 0.27 1.33
N LEU A 10 -36.61 1.47 1.86
CA LEU A 10 -35.33 1.95 2.38
C LEU A 10 -34.96 1.12 3.62
N VAL A 11 -34.20 0.04 3.43
CA VAL A 11 -33.45 -0.57 4.53
C VAL A 11 -32.17 0.25 4.67
N LEU A 12 -32.15 1.11 5.69
CA LEU A 12 -30.93 1.75 6.17
C LEU A 12 -30.00 0.68 6.74
N ALA A 13 -29.26 -0.01 5.87
CA ALA A 13 -28.06 -0.73 6.25
C ALA A 13 -26.99 0.32 6.59
N GLY A 14 -26.93 0.71 7.86
CA GLY A 14 -25.88 1.57 8.37
C GLY A 14 -24.53 0.95 8.08
N CYS A 15 -23.73 1.60 7.24
CA CYS A 15 -22.33 1.27 7.04
C CYS A 15 -21.61 1.46 8.38
N GLY A 16 -21.36 0.36 9.08
CA GLY A 16 -20.53 0.34 10.28
C GLY A 16 -19.07 0.58 9.90
N GLY A 17 -18.68 1.85 9.73
CA GLY A 17 -17.32 2.24 10.08
C GLY A 17 -17.10 1.80 11.52
N GLY A 18 -15.93 1.23 11.85
CA GLY A 18 -15.62 0.71 13.17
C GLY A 18 -15.92 1.73 14.27
N ALA A 19 -17.15 1.73 14.76
CA ALA A 19 -17.63 2.62 15.78
C ALA A 19 -17.01 2.08 17.07
N MET A 20 -16.02 2.80 17.60
CA MET A 20 -15.57 2.56 18.95
C MET A 20 -16.80 2.65 19.86
N ASN A 21 -17.09 1.54 20.55
CA ASN A 21 -18.17 1.47 21.53
C ASN A 21 -17.73 2.25 22.79
N VAL A 22 -17.84 3.57 22.76
CA VAL A 22 -17.81 4.39 23.97
C VAL A 22 -19.14 4.17 24.69
N ARG A 23 -19.16 3.30 25.71
CA ARG A 23 -20.38 2.96 26.47
C ARG A 23 -20.25 3.50 27.89
N SER A 24 -20.93 4.62 28.16
CA SER A 24 -21.04 5.17 29.51
C SER A 24 -22.25 4.57 30.23
N SER A 25 -22.04 4.03 31.45
CA SER A 25 -23.04 3.68 32.50
C SER A 25 -23.47 2.20 32.72
N GLY A 26 -22.96 1.23 31.96
CA GLY A 26 -23.11 -0.21 32.31
C GLY A 26 -22.01 -0.72 33.23
N SER A 27 -22.22 -1.88 33.90
CA SER A 27 -21.13 -2.59 34.63
C SER A 27 -19.95 -2.84 33.68
N LEU A 28 -18.79 -2.27 34.00
CA LEU A 28 -17.57 -2.41 33.19
C LEU A 28 -17.13 -3.87 33.08
N ALA A 29 -17.31 -4.68 34.14
CA ALA A 29 -17.03 -6.12 34.09
C ALA A 29 -17.94 -6.90 33.12
N ALA A 30 -19.15 -6.42 32.82
CA ALA A 30 -20.06 -7.08 31.88
C ALA A 30 -19.73 -6.78 30.40
N GLN A 31 -18.91 -5.76 30.14
CA GLN A 31 -18.52 -5.40 28.77
C GLN A 31 -17.49 -6.40 28.24
N ARG A 32 -17.92 -7.26 27.32
CA ARG A 32 -17.02 -8.16 26.60
C ARG A 32 -16.23 -7.36 25.56
N SER A 33 -14.90 -7.46 25.64
CA SER A 33 -14.01 -6.95 24.59
C SER A 33 -14.34 -7.61 23.25
N GLN A 34 -14.26 -6.81 22.18
CA GLN A 34 -14.42 -7.28 20.82
C GLN A 34 -13.09 -7.13 20.07
N PRO A 35 -12.79 -7.99 19.08
CA PRO A 35 -11.61 -7.82 18.25
C PRO A 35 -11.62 -6.45 17.57
N ALA A 36 -10.55 -5.67 17.73
CA ALA A 36 -10.39 -4.37 17.08
C ALA A 36 -10.17 -4.49 15.56
N ALA A 37 -9.78 -5.68 15.09
CA ALA A 37 -9.65 -6.06 13.70
C ALA A 37 -10.48 -7.31 13.39
N GLN A 38 -11.07 -7.36 12.21
CA GLN A 38 -11.72 -8.55 11.68
C GLN A 38 -10.84 -9.18 10.60
N PHE A 39 -10.63 -10.49 10.72
CA PHE A 39 -9.86 -11.28 9.78
C PHE A 39 -10.68 -12.50 9.32
N PRO A 40 -10.44 -13.01 8.11
CA PRO A 40 -10.90 -14.32 7.69
C PRO A 40 -10.46 -15.40 8.68
N SER A 41 -11.34 -16.36 8.96
CA SER A 41 -10.98 -17.48 9.84
C SER A 41 -9.97 -18.42 9.19
N ARG A 42 -9.28 -19.22 10.01
CA ARG A 42 -8.38 -20.28 9.52
C ARG A 42 -9.10 -21.21 8.54
N ASP A 43 -10.28 -21.70 8.90
CA ASP A 43 -11.09 -22.58 8.03
C ASP A 43 -11.44 -21.93 6.69
N GLN A 44 -11.63 -20.61 6.66
CA GLN A 44 -11.88 -19.88 5.41
C GLN A 44 -10.65 -19.90 4.50
N LEU A 45 -9.44 -19.73 5.07
CA LEU A 45 -8.20 -19.81 4.29
C LEU A 45 -7.95 -21.23 3.81
N ASP A 46 -8.18 -22.24 4.65
CA ASP A 46 -8.02 -23.64 4.28
C ASP A 46 -8.95 -24.01 3.10
N ARG A 47 -10.17 -23.46 3.05
CA ARG A 47 -11.06 -23.61 1.89
C ARG A 47 -10.52 -22.93 0.63
N ILE A 48 -9.91 -21.74 0.73
CA ILE A 48 -9.31 -21.05 -0.41
C ILE A 48 -8.11 -21.83 -0.96
N VAL A 49 -7.30 -22.43 -0.08
CA VAL A 49 -6.18 -23.30 -0.46
C VAL A 49 -6.70 -24.57 -1.13
N ALA A 50 -7.74 -25.20 -0.57
CA ALA A 50 -8.33 -26.41 -1.14
C ALA A 50 -9.00 -26.17 -2.51
N ALA A 51 -9.52 -24.96 -2.74
CA ALA A 51 -10.13 -24.54 -4.00
C ALA A 51 -9.13 -23.88 -4.97
N ALA A 52 -7.83 -23.91 -4.68
CA ALA A 52 -6.82 -23.26 -5.49
C ALA A 52 -6.83 -23.78 -6.93
N PRO A 53 -6.77 -22.91 -7.94
CA PRO A 53 -6.74 -23.34 -9.33
C PRO A 53 -5.47 -24.15 -9.62
N THR A 54 -5.64 -25.25 -10.35
CA THR A 54 -4.53 -26.15 -10.72
C THR A 54 -3.54 -25.47 -11.67
N SER A 55 -4.04 -24.65 -12.59
CA SER A 55 -3.24 -23.80 -13.47
C SER A 55 -3.67 -22.34 -13.34
N THR A 56 -2.72 -21.49 -13.00
CA THR A 56 -2.82 -20.04 -13.12
C THR A 56 -1.56 -19.58 -13.81
N HIS A 57 -1.64 -19.51 -15.13
CA HIS A 57 -0.54 -19.01 -15.93
C HIS A 57 -0.66 -17.48 -15.99
N PRO A 58 0.35 -16.72 -15.54
CA PRO A 58 0.41 -15.31 -15.90
C PRO A 58 0.48 -15.19 -17.43
N ALA A 59 -0.04 -14.09 -17.97
CA ALA A 59 0.06 -13.81 -19.40
C ALA A 59 1.54 -13.81 -19.85
N ALA A 60 1.75 -14.02 -21.16
CA ALA A 60 3.04 -14.26 -21.82
C ALA A 60 4.28 -13.54 -21.22
N PRO A 61 5.48 -14.16 -21.31
CA PRO A 61 6.73 -13.67 -20.73
C PRO A 61 6.97 -12.19 -20.97
N THR A 62 7.46 -11.47 -19.95
CA THR A 62 8.00 -10.10 -20.06
C THR A 62 9.40 -10.14 -20.71
N ALA A 63 9.88 -9.07 -21.34
CA ALA A 63 11.22 -9.11 -21.94
C ALA A 63 12.32 -9.20 -20.88
N LEU A 64 13.48 -9.72 -21.29
CA LEU A 64 14.73 -9.63 -20.56
C LEU A 64 15.00 -8.18 -20.16
N TRP A 65 15.41 -7.98 -18.91
CA TRP A 65 15.63 -6.66 -18.35
C TRP A 65 16.80 -5.97 -19.05
N PRO A 66 16.63 -4.77 -19.61
CA PRO A 66 17.78 -3.94 -19.90
C PRO A 66 18.43 -3.56 -18.57
N ASP A 67 19.73 -3.86 -18.42
CA ASP A 67 20.47 -3.48 -17.21
C ASP A 67 20.33 -1.98 -16.93
N VAL A 68 20.28 -1.14 -17.97
CA VAL A 68 20.10 0.31 -17.87
C VAL A 68 19.28 0.81 -19.06
N TRP A 69 18.33 1.72 -18.82
CA TRP A 69 17.62 2.43 -19.89
C TRP A 69 17.60 3.93 -19.64
N THR A 70 17.90 4.72 -20.68
CA THR A 70 17.84 6.19 -20.63
C THR A 70 16.67 6.69 -21.46
N LEU A 71 15.71 7.33 -20.79
CA LEU A 71 14.58 8.01 -21.39
C LEU A 71 15.06 9.21 -22.22
N GLY A 72 14.39 9.50 -23.33
CA GLY A 72 14.86 10.46 -24.33
C GLY A 72 14.33 11.86 -24.13
N GLY A 73 13.15 12.00 -23.53
CA GLY A 73 12.50 13.29 -23.42
C GLY A 73 11.94 13.80 -24.77
N PRO A 74 11.47 15.05 -24.82
CA PRO A 74 11.33 15.98 -23.70
C PRO A 74 10.28 15.51 -22.68
N PHE A 75 10.48 15.83 -21.41
CA PHE A 75 9.53 15.51 -20.34
C PHE A 75 8.59 16.69 -20.09
N PRO A 76 7.32 16.46 -19.69
CA PRO A 76 6.43 17.54 -19.28
C PRO A 76 6.98 18.21 -18.01
N ASP A 77 7.28 19.51 -18.09
CA ASP A 77 7.66 20.34 -16.93
C ASP A 77 6.46 21.06 -16.30
N ASP A 78 5.34 21.11 -17.02
CA ASP A 78 4.08 21.75 -16.68
C ASP A 78 2.99 20.72 -16.32
N ASP A 79 1.71 21.13 -16.24
CA ASP A 79 0.62 20.26 -15.75
C ASP A 79 0.56 18.93 -16.54
N PRO A 80 0.97 17.80 -15.94
CA PRO A 80 1.05 16.51 -16.61
C PRO A 80 -0.31 15.98 -17.09
N ARG A 81 -1.42 16.51 -16.53
CA ARG A 81 -2.79 16.18 -16.94
C ARG A 81 -3.32 17.05 -18.07
N ALA A 82 -2.63 18.12 -18.41
CA ALA A 82 -3.06 18.96 -19.51
C ALA A 82 -3.31 18.09 -20.75
N PRO A 83 -4.36 18.40 -21.54
CA PRO A 83 -4.61 17.68 -22.78
C PRO A 83 -3.34 17.63 -23.64
N PHE A 84 -3.05 16.47 -24.22
CA PHE A 84 -1.94 16.34 -25.16
C PHE A 84 -2.25 17.14 -26.44
N ALA A 85 -1.33 18.03 -26.81
CA ALA A 85 -1.41 18.83 -28.02
C ALA A 85 -0.49 18.22 -29.10
N PRO A 86 -1.03 17.58 -30.15
CA PRO A 86 -0.22 16.95 -31.17
C PRO A 86 0.52 17.99 -32.02
N THR A 87 1.78 17.71 -32.35
CA THR A 87 2.64 18.54 -33.22
C THR A 87 2.83 17.93 -34.61
N THR A 88 2.48 16.65 -34.78
CA THR A 88 2.56 15.95 -36.07
C THR A 88 1.22 15.28 -36.43
N PRO A 89 0.98 14.97 -37.71
CA PRO A 89 -0.20 14.22 -38.12
C PRO A 89 -0.30 12.81 -37.52
N LEU A 90 0.83 12.16 -37.20
CA LEU A 90 0.83 10.87 -36.51
C LEU A 90 0.39 11.01 -35.05
N GLU A 91 0.91 12.04 -34.35
CA GLU A 91 0.51 12.36 -32.97
C GLU A 91 -0.98 12.73 -32.86
N ALA A 92 -1.57 13.29 -33.91
CA ALA A 92 -2.98 13.68 -33.94
C ALA A 92 -3.96 12.49 -33.88
N ILE A 93 -3.54 11.27 -34.26
CA ILE A 93 -4.40 10.09 -34.29
C ILE A 93 -5.02 9.80 -32.91
N GLY A 94 -4.21 9.83 -31.85
CA GLY A 94 -4.68 9.55 -30.49
C GLY A 94 -5.81 10.49 -30.04
N PRO A 95 -5.59 11.82 -30.00
CA PRO A 95 -6.63 12.78 -29.66
C PRO A 95 -7.87 12.70 -30.58
N GLU A 96 -7.69 12.54 -31.89
CA GLU A 96 -8.80 12.40 -32.85
C GLU A 96 -9.70 11.19 -32.53
N VAL A 97 -9.09 10.05 -32.20
CA VAL A 97 -9.81 8.82 -31.89
C VAL A 97 -10.45 8.90 -30.51
N ALA A 98 -9.73 9.37 -29.49
CA ALA A 98 -10.25 9.51 -28.13
C ALA A 98 -11.50 10.40 -28.10
N ALA A 99 -11.51 11.51 -28.85
CA ALA A 99 -12.67 12.40 -28.96
C ALA A 99 -13.91 11.76 -29.60
N ARG A 100 -13.76 10.63 -30.31
CA ARG A 100 -14.86 9.91 -31.00
C ARG A 100 -15.31 8.64 -30.28
N VAL A 101 -14.57 8.19 -29.26
CA VAL A 101 -14.92 7.00 -28.48
C VAL A 101 -15.71 7.44 -27.26
N THR A 102 -17.01 7.12 -27.23
CA THR A 102 -17.87 7.42 -26.09
C THR A 102 -17.31 6.78 -24.83
N GLY A 103 -17.05 7.60 -23.81
CA GLY A 103 -16.49 7.14 -22.53
C GLY A 103 -14.99 6.84 -22.55
N ALA A 104 -14.28 7.14 -23.65
CA ALA A 104 -12.82 7.04 -23.63
C ALA A 104 -12.23 8.01 -22.59
N PRO A 105 -11.18 7.59 -21.87
CA PRO A 105 -10.48 8.48 -20.96
C PRO A 105 -9.81 9.61 -21.74
N PRO A 106 -9.62 10.80 -21.14
CA PRO A 106 -8.90 11.88 -21.78
C PRO A 106 -7.45 11.48 -22.10
N ILE A 107 -6.95 11.95 -23.24
CA ILE A 107 -5.53 11.82 -23.59
C ILE A 107 -4.72 12.88 -22.83
N SER A 108 -3.76 12.46 -22.01
CA SER A 108 -2.94 13.37 -21.20
C SER A 108 -1.49 13.42 -21.68
N ARG A 109 -0.82 14.54 -21.38
CA ARG A 109 0.61 14.73 -21.71
C ARG A 109 1.50 13.72 -21.01
N ALA A 110 1.26 13.44 -19.73
CA ALA A 110 2.08 12.48 -18.99
C ALA A 110 1.99 11.06 -19.54
N VAL A 111 0.77 10.58 -19.82
CA VAL A 111 0.58 9.21 -20.32
C VAL A 111 1.06 9.09 -21.77
N THR A 112 0.91 10.15 -22.58
CA THR A 112 1.47 10.20 -23.94
C THR A 112 3.01 10.24 -23.94
N CYS A 113 3.62 10.99 -23.03
CA CYS A 113 5.07 10.95 -22.79
C CYS A 113 5.53 9.54 -22.38
N GLY A 114 4.81 8.88 -21.47
CA GLY A 114 5.09 7.49 -21.09
C GLY A 114 4.99 6.54 -22.29
N ALA A 115 3.92 6.66 -23.09
CA ALA A 115 3.74 5.88 -24.32
C ALA A 115 4.88 6.09 -25.32
N ARG A 116 5.39 7.31 -25.47
CA ARG A 116 6.57 7.61 -26.30
C ARG A 116 7.80 6.85 -25.83
N GLU A 117 8.13 6.93 -24.54
CA GLU A 117 9.32 6.25 -24.02
C GLU A 117 9.22 4.72 -24.10
N VAL A 118 8.02 4.19 -23.87
CA VAL A 118 7.70 2.77 -24.08
C VAL A 118 7.87 2.37 -25.56
N ALA A 119 7.35 3.16 -26.49
CA ALA A 119 7.49 2.90 -27.93
C ALA A 119 8.96 2.98 -28.39
N ARG A 120 9.74 3.94 -27.87
CA ARG A 120 11.19 4.04 -28.09
C ARG A 120 11.95 2.80 -27.61
N HIS A 121 11.57 2.30 -26.44
CA HIS A 121 12.15 1.06 -25.94
C HIS A 121 11.81 -0.12 -26.86
N LEU A 122 10.54 -0.30 -27.21
CA LEU A 122 10.06 -1.37 -28.10
C LEU A 122 10.69 -1.32 -29.49
N ALA A 123 10.94 -0.12 -30.02
CA ALA A 123 11.60 0.08 -31.30
C ALA A 123 13.07 -0.37 -31.27
N ALA A 124 13.75 -0.21 -30.14
CA ALA A 124 15.12 -0.66 -29.92
C ALA A 124 15.21 -2.14 -29.49
N HIS A 125 14.21 -2.63 -28.77
CA HIS A 125 14.16 -3.96 -28.17
C HIS A 125 12.79 -4.59 -28.43
N PRO A 126 12.62 -5.29 -29.58
CA PRO A 126 11.38 -5.98 -29.88
C PRO A 126 11.06 -7.02 -28.80
N GLY A 127 9.97 -6.82 -28.07
CA GLY A 127 9.57 -7.69 -26.97
C GLY A 127 8.57 -7.01 -26.04
N PRO A 128 8.05 -7.70 -25.03
CA PRO A 128 7.15 -7.11 -24.05
C PRO A 128 7.87 -6.10 -23.15
N VAL A 129 7.24 -4.97 -22.83
CA VAL A 129 7.87 -3.95 -21.97
C VAL A 129 7.85 -4.38 -20.53
N ASP A 130 8.99 -4.25 -19.87
CA ASP A 130 9.15 -4.44 -18.44
C ASP A 130 8.29 -3.45 -17.64
N THR A 131 7.53 -3.95 -16.66
CA THR A 131 6.64 -3.14 -15.81
C THR A 131 7.44 -2.07 -15.07
N ARG A 132 8.67 -2.36 -14.63
CA ARG A 132 9.52 -1.41 -13.94
C ARG A 132 9.95 -0.26 -14.86
N LEU A 133 10.33 -0.55 -16.11
CA LEU A 133 10.61 0.47 -17.12
C LEU A 133 9.37 1.32 -17.43
N ALA A 134 8.22 0.71 -17.69
CA ALA A 134 7.00 1.44 -17.98
C ALA A 134 6.59 2.36 -16.80
N HIS A 135 6.73 1.86 -15.58
CA HIS A 135 6.48 2.64 -14.36
C HIS A 135 7.48 3.78 -14.19
N PHE A 136 8.78 3.54 -14.45
CA PHE A 136 9.80 4.58 -14.41
C PHE A 136 9.53 5.67 -15.46
N ALA A 137 9.18 5.30 -16.69
CA ALA A 137 8.79 6.23 -17.75
C ALA A 137 7.56 7.06 -17.35
N LEU A 138 6.49 6.42 -16.86
CA LEU A 138 5.26 7.09 -16.46
C LEU A 138 5.49 8.08 -15.31
N THR A 139 6.19 7.67 -14.25
CA THR A 139 6.47 8.54 -13.11
C THR A 139 7.45 9.66 -13.47
N ARG A 140 8.43 9.42 -14.36
CA ARG A 140 9.30 10.49 -14.90
C ARG A 140 8.54 11.51 -15.74
N CYS A 141 7.52 11.06 -16.47
CA CYS A 141 6.60 11.90 -17.24
C CYS A 141 5.52 12.58 -16.37
N GLY A 142 5.50 12.33 -15.06
CA GLY A 142 4.59 12.97 -14.11
C GLY A 142 3.23 12.28 -13.95
N SER A 143 3.04 11.04 -14.41
CA SER A 143 1.87 10.26 -14.01
C SER A 143 2.04 9.73 -12.59
N THR A 144 0.93 9.68 -11.84
CA THR A 144 0.88 9.08 -10.50
C THR A 144 0.33 7.66 -10.50
N ALA A 145 0.02 7.09 -11.66
CA ALA A 145 -0.64 5.81 -11.76
C ALA A 145 0.22 4.66 -11.21
N ILE A 146 -0.41 3.81 -10.40
CA ILE A 146 0.16 2.53 -9.95
C ILE A 146 -0.26 1.40 -10.86
N GLN A 147 -1.52 1.43 -11.31
CA GLN A 147 -2.04 0.50 -12.27
C GLN A 147 -2.01 1.15 -13.64
N PHE A 148 -1.36 0.46 -14.57
CA PHE A 148 -1.30 0.86 -15.96
C PHE A 148 -1.29 -0.37 -16.85
N PHE A 149 -1.69 -0.16 -18.09
CA PHE A 149 -1.73 -1.18 -19.12
C PHE A 149 -0.89 -0.68 -20.29
N VAL A 150 0.01 -1.52 -20.79
CA VAL A 150 0.79 -1.26 -21.99
C VAL A 150 0.34 -2.24 -23.05
N GLU A 151 -0.20 -1.71 -24.13
CA GLU A 151 -0.46 -2.47 -25.34
C GLU A 151 0.41 -1.92 -26.46
N SER A 152 0.86 -2.79 -27.36
CA SER A 152 1.64 -2.35 -28.52
C SER A 152 1.24 -3.08 -29.78
N SER A 153 1.52 -2.46 -30.91
CA SER A 153 1.37 -3.06 -32.23
C SER A 153 2.53 -2.62 -33.09
N HIS A 154 2.94 -3.50 -33.99
CA HIS A 154 4.13 -3.30 -34.81
C HIS A 154 3.84 -3.57 -36.28
N VAL A 155 4.49 -2.81 -37.15
CA VAL A 155 4.48 -3.02 -38.59
C VAL A 155 5.86 -2.74 -39.15
N THR A 156 6.29 -3.54 -40.13
CA THR A 156 7.55 -3.29 -40.85
C THR A 156 7.23 -2.61 -42.17
N VAL A 157 7.87 -1.48 -42.43
CA VAL A 157 7.78 -0.72 -43.69
C VAL A 157 9.18 -0.46 -44.24
N PRO A 158 9.35 -0.19 -45.54
CA PRO A 158 10.64 0.24 -46.06
C PRO A 158 11.17 1.45 -45.29
N ALA A 159 12.47 1.48 -44.96
CA ALA A 159 13.07 2.59 -44.20
C ALA A 159 12.92 3.96 -44.87
N SER A 160 12.69 4.00 -46.19
CA SER A 160 12.41 5.20 -46.97
C SER A 160 10.96 5.70 -46.89
N THR A 161 10.08 5.03 -46.14
CA THR A 161 8.65 5.37 -46.05
C THR A 161 8.46 6.64 -45.21
N THR A 162 8.04 7.73 -45.85
CA THR A 162 7.70 8.98 -45.17
C THR A 162 6.47 8.84 -44.28
N ASP A 163 6.26 9.77 -43.34
CA ASP A 163 5.04 9.77 -42.51
C ASP A 163 3.78 9.97 -43.32
N ALA A 164 3.81 10.80 -44.36
CA ALA A 164 2.69 10.97 -45.28
C ALA A 164 2.35 9.66 -46.01
N ALA A 165 3.36 8.94 -46.52
CA ALA A 165 3.15 7.65 -47.19
C ALA A 165 2.64 6.58 -46.20
N PHE A 166 3.20 6.54 -44.99
CA PHE A 166 2.74 5.64 -43.94
C PHE A 166 1.29 5.92 -43.55
N LEU A 167 0.92 7.18 -43.33
CA LEU A 167 -0.45 7.57 -42.99
C LEU A 167 -1.44 7.25 -44.12
N ALA A 168 -1.03 7.41 -45.38
CA ALA A 168 -1.86 7.06 -46.53
C ALA A 168 -2.19 5.55 -46.56
N THR A 169 -1.25 4.69 -46.15
CA THR A 169 -1.43 3.23 -46.15
C THR A 169 -2.01 2.68 -44.85
N TYR A 170 -1.54 3.17 -43.70
CA TYR A 170 -1.79 2.59 -42.37
C TYR A 170 -2.60 3.51 -41.45
N GLY A 171 -2.96 4.72 -41.87
CA GLY A 171 -3.67 5.67 -41.02
C GLY A 171 -5.03 5.17 -40.55
N GLU A 172 -5.85 4.59 -41.43
CA GLU A 172 -7.17 4.05 -41.04
C GLU A 172 -7.07 2.76 -40.22
N PRO A 173 -6.23 1.76 -40.58
CA PRO A 173 -5.94 0.63 -39.70
C PRO A 173 -5.50 1.06 -38.29
N LEU A 174 -4.63 2.07 -38.19
CA LEU A 174 -4.15 2.58 -36.91
C LEU A 174 -5.25 3.29 -36.11
N ARG A 175 -6.13 4.06 -36.77
CA ARG A 175 -7.31 4.66 -36.11
C ARG A 175 -8.30 3.61 -35.60
N THR A 176 -8.52 2.55 -36.37
CA THR A 176 -9.38 1.43 -35.96
C THR A 176 -8.83 0.74 -34.73
N MET A 177 -7.54 0.38 -34.76
CA MET A 177 -6.84 -0.21 -33.64
C MET A 177 -6.88 0.68 -32.39
N ALA A 178 -6.58 1.97 -32.53
CA ALA A 178 -6.63 2.93 -31.43
C ALA A 178 -8.02 3.01 -30.79
N ARG A 179 -9.08 2.91 -31.60
CA ARG A 179 -10.47 2.93 -31.13
C ARG A 179 -10.78 1.71 -30.26
N GLU A 180 -10.39 0.53 -30.73
CA GLU A 180 -10.56 -0.73 -29.99
C GLU A 180 -9.76 -0.73 -28.69
N ARG A 181 -8.50 -0.26 -28.74
CA ARG A 181 -7.64 -0.20 -27.55
C ARG A 181 -8.15 0.80 -26.53
N PHE A 182 -8.51 2.03 -26.94
CA PHE A 182 -9.07 3.00 -26.00
C PHE A 182 -10.40 2.56 -25.40
N ALA A 183 -11.25 1.86 -26.17
CA ALA A 183 -12.47 1.26 -25.61
C ALA A 183 -12.15 0.16 -24.59
N SER A 184 -11.17 -0.70 -24.86
CA SER A 184 -10.72 -1.73 -23.92
C SER A 184 -10.13 -1.13 -22.64
N LEU A 185 -9.24 -0.13 -22.77
CA LEU A 185 -8.66 0.58 -21.63
C LEU A 185 -9.72 1.28 -20.78
N ALA A 186 -10.76 1.86 -21.41
CA ALA A 186 -11.91 2.42 -20.69
C ALA A 186 -12.65 1.36 -19.86
N GLN A 187 -12.88 0.16 -20.43
CA GLN A 187 -13.51 -0.96 -19.73
C GLN A 187 -12.65 -1.48 -18.57
N GLN A 188 -11.33 -1.35 -18.67
CA GLN A 188 -10.37 -1.67 -17.60
C GLN A 188 -10.25 -0.57 -16.54
N GLY A 189 -11.01 0.53 -16.67
CA GLY A 189 -11.06 1.60 -15.68
C GLY A 189 -9.95 2.65 -15.82
N ALA A 190 -9.23 2.69 -16.95
CA ALA A 190 -8.24 3.73 -17.20
C ALA A 190 -8.87 5.13 -17.04
N THR A 191 -8.18 6.00 -16.32
CA THR A 191 -8.59 7.39 -16.09
C THR A 191 -7.98 8.36 -17.09
N HIS A 192 -6.87 7.95 -17.71
CA HIS A 192 -6.19 8.66 -18.78
C HIS A 192 -5.61 7.65 -19.76
N VAL A 193 -5.44 8.07 -21.01
CA VAL A 193 -4.75 7.28 -22.04
C VAL A 193 -3.64 8.09 -22.71
N GLY A 194 -2.74 7.40 -23.37
CA GLY A 194 -1.68 7.95 -24.19
C GLY A 194 -1.39 7.04 -25.36
N MET A 195 -0.95 7.63 -26.48
CA MET A 195 -0.56 6.90 -27.67
C MET A 195 0.65 7.56 -28.31
N HIS A 196 1.61 6.77 -28.73
CA HIS A 196 2.74 7.25 -29.54
C HIS A 196 3.09 6.26 -30.64
N VAL A 197 3.55 6.78 -31.79
CA VAL A 197 4.06 5.98 -32.90
C VAL A 197 5.55 6.27 -33.07
N GLU A 198 6.38 5.26 -32.83
CA GLU A 198 7.83 5.35 -32.96
C GLU A 198 8.31 4.62 -34.21
N ARG A 199 9.30 5.18 -34.91
CA ARG A 199 10.01 4.51 -36.01
C ARG A 199 11.42 4.13 -35.60
N ALA A 200 11.73 2.84 -35.71
CA ALA A 200 13.09 2.34 -35.62
C ALA A 200 13.84 2.52 -36.97
N ALA A 201 15.17 2.52 -36.90
CA ALA A 201 16.04 2.72 -38.06
C ALA A 201 15.91 1.64 -39.15
N ASN A 202 15.43 0.45 -38.81
CA ASN A 202 15.25 -0.69 -39.72
C ASN A 202 13.86 -0.71 -40.40
N GLY A 203 13.07 0.36 -40.29
CA GLY A 203 11.72 0.41 -40.84
C GLY A 203 10.65 -0.28 -39.97
N PHE A 204 11.01 -0.71 -38.76
CA PHE A 204 10.06 -1.18 -37.76
C PHE A 204 9.33 0.01 -37.13
N VAL A 205 8.01 0.00 -37.15
CA VAL A 205 7.16 1.04 -36.57
C VAL A 205 6.35 0.46 -35.43
N VAL A 206 6.38 1.10 -34.27
CA VAL A 206 5.66 0.68 -33.06
C VAL A 206 4.62 1.72 -32.69
N ALA A 207 3.36 1.29 -32.58
CA ALA A 207 2.34 2.05 -31.88
C ALA A 207 2.23 1.52 -30.45
N ALA A 208 2.50 2.35 -29.44
CA ALA A 208 2.29 2.02 -28.04
C ALA A 208 1.06 2.76 -27.51
N PHE A 209 0.21 2.02 -26.79
CA PHE A 209 -0.97 2.50 -26.11
C PHE A 209 -0.77 2.29 -24.62
N VAL A 210 -0.99 3.35 -23.84
CA VAL A 210 -0.90 3.26 -22.38
C VAL A 210 -2.20 3.74 -21.77
N GLY A 211 -2.80 2.92 -20.91
CA GLY A 211 -3.91 3.32 -20.05
C GLY A 211 -3.42 3.42 -18.60
N ALA A 212 -3.81 4.48 -17.90
CA ALA A 212 -3.35 4.76 -16.55
C ALA A 212 -4.53 4.99 -15.59
N ILE A 213 -4.55 4.31 -14.45
CA ILE A 213 -5.53 4.51 -13.38
C ILE A 213 -4.90 5.39 -12.30
N GLU A 214 -5.32 6.65 -12.23
CA GLU A 214 -4.87 7.60 -11.23
C GLU A 214 -5.94 7.78 -10.14
N GLU A 215 -5.67 7.28 -8.93
CA GLU A 215 -6.53 7.48 -7.74
C GLU A 215 -6.10 8.70 -6.90
N LEU A 216 -4.98 9.32 -7.27
CA LEU A 216 -4.40 10.47 -6.57
C LEU A 216 -4.11 11.62 -7.53
N ASP A 217 -4.66 12.79 -7.21
CA ASP A 217 -4.39 14.02 -7.90
C ASP A 217 -3.36 14.89 -7.17
N LEU A 218 -2.09 14.83 -7.60
CA LEU A 218 -1.02 15.69 -7.05
C LEU A 218 -0.85 16.97 -7.86
N THR A 219 -0.61 18.07 -7.14
CA THR A 219 -0.22 19.39 -7.67
C THR A 219 1.18 19.39 -8.26
N THR A 220 2.10 18.60 -7.71
CA THR A 220 3.47 18.40 -8.22
C THR A 220 3.74 16.90 -8.35
N ARG A 221 4.04 16.43 -9.56
CA ARG A 221 4.08 14.98 -9.87
C ARG A 221 5.45 14.43 -10.24
N ALA A 222 6.41 15.28 -10.60
CA ALA A 222 7.80 14.90 -10.87
C ALA A 222 8.79 15.93 -10.27
N PRO A 223 8.73 16.16 -8.95
CA PRO A 223 9.42 17.27 -8.30
C PRO A 223 10.95 17.16 -8.44
N LEU A 224 11.56 18.31 -8.78
CA LEU A 224 12.98 18.55 -8.55
C LEU A 224 13.18 18.92 -7.08
N VAL A 225 13.92 18.11 -6.34
CA VAL A 225 14.15 18.23 -4.91
C VAL A 225 15.41 19.07 -4.65
N GLN A 226 15.20 20.27 -4.12
CA GLN A 226 16.26 21.15 -3.63
C GLN A 226 16.31 21.04 -2.10
N GLY A 227 17.24 20.23 -1.57
CA GLY A 227 17.40 20.02 -0.12
C GLY A 227 17.12 18.59 0.36
N ASP A 228 16.58 18.47 1.58
CA ASP A 228 16.43 17.21 2.32
C ASP A 228 15.10 16.47 2.07
N GLY A 229 14.23 17.01 1.21
CA GLY A 229 12.95 16.40 0.90
C GLY A 229 11.99 17.30 0.13
N VAL A 230 10.74 16.83 -0.02
CA VAL A 230 9.67 17.53 -0.72
C VAL A 230 8.35 17.45 0.06
N VAL A 231 7.45 18.40 -0.19
CA VAL A 231 6.05 18.31 0.24
C VAL A 231 5.18 18.04 -0.97
N LEU A 232 4.60 16.85 -1.04
CA LEU A 232 3.62 16.45 -2.05
C LEU A 232 2.24 16.88 -1.58
N ARG A 233 1.55 17.74 -2.36
CA ARG A 233 0.17 18.17 -2.07
C ARG A 233 -0.78 17.69 -3.14
N GLY A 234 -1.97 17.29 -2.74
CA GLY A 234 -2.97 16.82 -3.67
C GLY A 234 -4.26 16.38 -3.01
N ARG A 235 -5.08 15.67 -3.79
CA ARG A 235 -6.38 15.18 -3.37
C ARG A 235 -6.58 13.72 -3.77
N LEU A 236 -7.05 12.90 -2.85
CA LEU A 236 -7.49 11.54 -3.14
C LEU A 236 -8.83 11.52 -3.89
N ARG A 237 -8.96 10.62 -4.85
CA ARG A 237 -10.23 10.37 -5.55
C ARG A 237 -11.12 9.36 -4.81
N SER A 238 -10.50 8.47 -4.03
CA SER A 238 -11.18 7.48 -3.20
C SER A 238 -11.35 7.97 -1.76
N ALA A 239 -12.42 7.55 -1.09
CA ALA A 239 -12.56 7.76 0.35
C ALA A 239 -11.48 6.96 1.12
N ALA A 240 -10.84 7.62 2.08
CA ALA A 240 -9.82 7.03 2.95
C ALA A 240 -10.03 7.54 4.38
N GLN A 241 -9.73 6.68 5.35
CA GLN A 241 -9.65 7.03 6.77
C GLN A 241 -8.21 7.32 7.19
N ASN A 242 -7.23 6.69 6.54
CA ASN A 242 -5.82 6.91 6.77
C ASN A 242 -5.06 6.91 5.43
N VAL A 243 -3.92 7.59 5.41
CA VAL A 243 -2.98 7.59 4.31
C VAL A 243 -1.61 7.31 4.89
N GLU A 244 -0.83 6.50 4.20
CA GLU A 244 0.58 6.30 4.50
C GLU A 244 1.39 6.53 3.25
N ALA A 245 2.63 6.96 3.42
CA ALA A 245 3.53 7.10 2.29
C ALA A 245 4.94 6.70 2.69
N TYR A 246 5.64 6.07 1.76
CA TYR A 246 6.95 5.52 1.94
C TYR A 246 7.85 6.01 0.82
N VAL A 247 9.09 6.35 1.16
CA VAL A 247 10.10 6.79 0.21
C VAL A 247 11.32 5.89 0.31
N THR A 248 11.87 5.47 -0.84
CA THR A 248 13.15 4.74 -0.89
C THR A 248 14.30 5.65 -0.47
N PHE A 249 15.27 5.09 0.23
CA PHE A 249 16.46 5.79 0.70
C PHE A 249 17.69 4.94 0.38
N GLY A 250 18.59 5.43 -0.47
CA GLY A 250 19.74 4.66 -0.93
C GLY A 250 19.42 3.25 -1.47
N PRO A 251 20.40 2.33 -1.43
CA PRO A 251 20.24 1.01 -2.04
C PRO A 251 19.34 0.05 -1.25
N ALA A 252 19.21 0.24 0.06
CA ALA A 252 18.52 -0.72 0.93
C ALA A 252 17.96 -0.09 2.21
N ASP A 253 17.47 1.15 2.14
CA ASP A 253 16.79 1.80 3.24
C ASP A 253 15.50 2.49 2.76
N PHE A 254 14.65 2.89 3.69
CA PHE A 254 13.41 3.61 3.41
C PHE A 254 13.07 4.55 4.57
N ALA A 255 12.21 5.52 4.29
CA ALA A 255 11.61 6.35 5.32
C ALA A 255 10.09 6.40 5.15
N ARG A 256 9.38 6.53 6.27
CA ARG A 256 7.96 6.90 6.25
C ARG A 256 7.87 8.41 6.03
N CYS A 257 7.05 8.83 5.07
CA CYS A 257 6.75 10.24 4.90
C CYS A 257 5.79 10.72 6.01
N ALA A 258 5.94 11.97 6.43
CA ALA A 258 5.09 12.58 7.45
C ALA A 258 3.87 13.23 6.81
N LEU A 259 2.67 12.90 7.27
CA LEU A 259 1.45 13.63 6.89
C LEU A 259 1.32 14.92 7.69
N ALA A 260 0.89 15.99 7.04
CA ALA A 260 0.57 17.25 7.70
C ALA A 260 -0.70 17.06 8.56
N PRO A 261 -0.65 17.24 9.88
CA PRO A 261 -1.78 16.94 10.78
C PRO A 261 -2.95 17.92 10.63
N ASP A 262 -2.73 19.07 10.00
CA ASP A 262 -3.69 20.13 9.76
C ASP A 262 -4.45 19.98 8.43
N VAL A 263 -4.13 18.98 7.61
CA VAL A 263 -4.79 18.72 6.32
C VAL A 263 -5.73 17.53 6.45
N ALA A 264 -7.03 17.80 6.35
CA ALA A 264 -8.06 16.77 6.41
C ALA A 264 -8.27 16.08 5.05
N LEU A 265 -8.45 14.76 5.08
CA LEU A 265 -8.82 13.97 3.90
C LEU A 265 -10.15 14.48 3.29
N PRO A 266 -10.30 14.47 1.96
CA PRO A 266 -9.44 13.81 0.98
C PRO A 266 -8.25 14.66 0.50
N GLU A 267 -8.08 15.89 0.97
CA GLU A 267 -6.85 16.65 0.72
C GLU A 267 -5.70 16.02 1.48
N ILE A 268 -4.50 16.05 0.90
CA ILE A 268 -3.29 15.53 1.51
C ILE A 268 -2.14 16.52 1.35
N ALA A 269 -1.29 16.57 2.37
CA ALA A 269 0.04 17.15 2.29
C ALA A 269 1.02 16.18 2.98
N ILE A 270 1.96 15.65 2.20
CA ILE A 270 2.88 14.60 2.62
C ILE A 270 4.30 15.13 2.48
N ARG A 271 5.03 15.21 3.60
CA ARG A 271 6.46 15.54 3.60
C ARG A 271 7.28 14.25 3.49
N CYS A 272 7.93 14.06 2.35
CA CYS A 272 8.82 12.93 2.11
C CYS A 272 10.28 13.39 2.16
N PRO A 273 11.12 12.79 3.04
CA PRO A 273 12.56 13.04 3.02
C PRO A 273 13.22 12.41 1.78
N MET A 274 14.39 12.91 1.39
CA MET A 274 15.21 12.35 0.32
C MET A 274 16.68 12.45 0.73
N HIS A 275 17.44 11.36 0.66
CA HIS A 275 18.85 11.37 1.08
C HIS A 275 19.64 12.35 0.20
N LEU A 276 20.64 13.02 0.76
CA LEU A 276 21.44 14.00 0.00
C LEU A 276 22.20 13.35 -1.16
N ASP A 277 22.60 12.08 -0.99
CA ASP A 277 23.35 11.33 -2.01
C ASP A 277 22.45 10.61 -3.03
N ASP A 278 21.14 10.55 -2.77
CA ASP A 278 20.21 9.95 -3.73
C ASP A 278 20.02 10.90 -4.90
N ARG A 279 20.29 10.45 -6.12
CA ARG A 279 19.92 11.20 -7.34
C ARG A 279 18.42 11.17 -7.60
N MET A 280 17.79 10.06 -7.20
CA MET A 280 16.36 9.83 -7.35
C MET A 280 15.84 8.97 -6.19
N ALA A 281 14.58 9.15 -5.84
CA ALA A 281 13.88 8.34 -4.86
C ALA A 281 12.44 8.09 -5.33
N ARG A 282 11.91 6.91 -5.02
CA ARG A 282 10.52 6.55 -5.33
C ARG A 282 9.68 6.76 -4.09
N VAL A 283 8.54 7.42 -4.25
CA VAL A 283 7.51 7.53 -3.23
C VAL A 283 6.32 6.68 -3.64
N GLU A 284 5.77 5.93 -2.71
CA GLU A 284 4.50 5.23 -2.87
C GLU A 284 3.54 5.67 -1.78
N ILE A 285 2.32 5.99 -2.18
CA ILE A 285 1.26 6.51 -1.32
C ILE A 285 0.15 5.47 -1.26
N MET A 286 -0.16 5.03 -0.04
CA MET A 286 -1.17 4.04 0.29
C MET A 286 -2.37 4.74 0.93
N ALA A 287 -3.59 4.43 0.50
CA ALA A 287 -4.81 4.88 1.14
C ALA A 287 -5.54 3.70 1.78
N PHE A 288 -6.02 3.89 3.00
CA PHE A 288 -6.73 2.89 3.79
C PHE A 288 -8.20 3.31 3.88
N PRO A 289 -9.12 2.61 3.21
CA PRO A 289 -10.54 2.92 3.30
C PRO A 289 -11.06 2.81 4.75
N PRO A 290 -12.16 3.50 5.10
CA PRO A 290 -12.73 3.40 6.44
C PRO A 290 -12.98 1.96 6.89
N GLY A 291 -12.48 1.62 8.07
CA GLY A 291 -12.63 0.28 8.66
C GLY A 291 -11.83 -0.83 7.98
N ARG A 292 -10.92 -0.51 7.05
CA ARG A 292 -10.09 -1.49 6.36
C ARG A 292 -8.64 -1.47 6.84
N LEU A 293 -8.09 -2.66 7.08
CA LEU A 293 -6.67 -2.85 7.44
C LEU A 293 -5.75 -2.88 6.22
N LEU A 294 -6.23 -3.48 5.11
CA LEU A 294 -5.50 -3.46 3.86
C LEU A 294 -5.65 -2.10 3.20
N GLY A 295 -4.52 -1.41 3.05
CA GLY A 295 -4.40 -0.25 2.20
C GLY A 295 -4.33 -0.64 0.73
N ARG A 296 -4.72 0.28 -0.15
CA ARG A 296 -4.47 0.20 -1.58
C ARG A 296 -3.42 1.25 -1.93
N ALA A 297 -2.52 0.94 -2.83
CA ALA A 297 -1.65 1.95 -3.39
C ALA A 297 -2.51 2.90 -4.25
N VAL A 298 -2.40 4.21 -4.07
CA VAL A 298 -3.20 5.24 -4.78
C VAL A 298 -2.37 6.23 -5.60
N GLY A 299 -1.07 6.36 -5.31
CA GLY A 299 -0.15 7.01 -6.23
C GLY A 299 1.30 6.64 -6.03
N ARG A 300 2.10 6.78 -7.08
CA ARG A 300 3.57 6.71 -7.03
C ARG A 300 4.16 7.98 -7.62
N VAL A 301 5.31 8.41 -7.09
CA VAL A 301 6.00 9.64 -7.49
C VAL A 301 7.49 9.39 -7.59
N LEU A 302 8.13 9.95 -8.61
CA LEU A 302 9.58 9.97 -8.75
C LEU A 302 10.15 11.31 -8.27
N LEU A 303 10.90 11.28 -7.17
CA LEU A 303 11.70 12.41 -6.71
C LEU A 303 13.02 12.41 -7.45
N ARG A 304 13.50 13.60 -7.83
CA ARG A 304 14.72 13.78 -8.64
C ARG A 304 15.55 14.94 -8.09
N ARG A 305 16.87 14.84 -8.08
CA ARG A 305 17.75 16.00 -7.82
C ARG A 305 18.18 16.72 -9.09
N ASP A 306 18.18 15.99 -10.19
CA ASP A 306 18.57 16.48 -11.51
C ASP A 306 17.55 16.01 -12.56
N ASP A 307 17.86 16.24 -13.82
CA ASP A 307 17.06 15.75 -14.94
C ASP A 307 17.31 14.27 -15.26
N ALA A 308 17.71 13.46 -14.27
CA ALA A 308 17.87 12.02 -14.39
C ALA A 308 16.74 11.41 -15.23
N ALA A 309 17.17 10.88 -16.36
CA ALA A 309 16.36 10.15 -17.31
C ALA A 309 16.78 8.68 -17.37
N THR A 310 17.81 8.30 -16.61
CA THR A 310 18.36 6.95 -16.61
C THR A 310 17.78 6.15 -15.46
N MET A 311 17.13 5.05 -15.79
CA MET A 311 16.70 4.04 -14.83
C MET A 311 17.95 3.34 -14.28
N PRO A 312 18.14 3.26 -12.95
CA PRO A 312 19.27 2.53 -12.38
C PRO A 312 19.19 1.05 -12.74
N ALA A 313 20.31 0.34 -12.70
CA ALA A 313 20.29 -1.11 -12.81
C ALA A 313 19.60 -1.73 -11.60
N LEU A 314 18.93 -2.87 -11.79
CA LEU A 314 18.43 -3.62 -10.65
C LEU A 314 19.58 -4.40 -10.03
N GLU A 315 19.81 -4.20 -8.72
CA GLU A 315 20.83 -4.94 -7.99
C GLU A 315 20.33 -6.37 -7.69
N VAL A 316 20.65 -7.31 -8.58
CA VAL A 316 20.32 -8.71 -8.42
C VAL A 316 21.43 -9.43 -7.66
N ASP A 317 21.07 -10.23 -6.65
CA ASP A 317 22.02 -11.14 -6.01
C ASP A 317 22.12 -12.44 -6.82
N PRO A 318 23.27 -12.71 -7.48
CA PRO A 318 23.41 -13.90 -8.31
C PRO A 318 23.36 -15.20 -7.50
N ALA A 319 23.61 -15.16 -6.18
CA ALA A 319 23.55 -16.34 -5.32
C ALA A 319 22.12 -16.89 -5.15
N LEU A 320 21.09 -16.09 -5.43
CA LEU A 320 19.67 -16.50 -5.34
C LEU A 320 19.16 -17.20 -6.61
N ALA A 321 20.02 -17.46 -7.60
CA ALA A 321 19.66 -18.11 -8.85
C ALA A 321 19.50 -19.65 -8.76
N THR A 322 20.04 -20.28 -7.71
CA THR A 322 20.41 -21.71 -7.73
C THR A 322 19.54 -22.66 -6.89
N ALA A 323 18.47 -22.18 -6.24
CA ALA A 323 17.65 -23.04 -5.39
C ALA A 323 16.62 -23.83 -6.22
N SER A 324 16.78 -25.17 -6.30
CA SER A 324 15.83 -26.07 -6.98
C SER A 324 14.62 -26.44 -6.12
N GLU A 325 14.72 -26.31 -4.80
CA GLU A 325 13.67 -26.69 -3.84
C GLU A 325 13.02 -25.45 -3.20
N PRO A 326 11.68 -25.36 -3.12
CA PRO A 326 10.97 -24.20 -2.57
C PRO A 326 11.40 -23.83 -1.14
N GLY A 327 11.67 -24.81 -0.28
CA GLY A 327 12.11 -24.56 1.11
C GLY A 327 13.49 -23.89 1.18
N ALA A 328 14.48 -24.43 0.46
CA ALA A 328 15.82 -23.85 0.39
C ALA A 328 15.80 -22.44 -0.23
N LEU A 329 14.90 -22.21 -1.18
CA LEU A 329 14.67 -20.90 -1.78
C LEU A 329 14.13 -19.90 -0.75
N VAL A 330 13.13 -20.27 0.05
CA VAL A 330 12.57 -19.41 1.12
C VAL A 330 13.64 -19.03 2.15
N GLU A 331 14.46 -19.99 2.57
CA GLU A 331 15.56 -19.72 3.51
C GLU A 331 16.61 -18.78 2.90
N ALA A 332 16.98 -18.98 1.64
CA ALA A 332 17.93 -18.12 0.94
C ALA A 332 17.41 -16.68 0.77
N LEU A 333 16.12 -16.53 0.41
CA LEU A 333 15.44 -15.23 0.33
C LEU A 333 15.46 -14.51 1.68
N LEU A 334 15.12 -15.20 2.77
CA LEU A 334 15.15 -14.62 4.11
C LEU A 334 16.58 -14.25 4.53
N ALA A 335 17.57 -15.11 4.27
CA ALA A 335 18.96 -14.83 4.58
C ALA A 335 19.44 -13.56 3.87
N ARG A 336 19.08 -13.39 2.59
CA ARG A 336 19.40 -12.17 1.84
C ARG A 336 18.66 -10.95 2.39
N ALA A 337 17.37 -11.06 2.70
CA ALA A 337 16.62 -9.98 3.35
C ALA A 337 17.27 -9.56 4.69
N ASN A 338 17.72 -10.52 5.49
CA ASN A 338 18.41 -10.25 6.75
C ASN A 338 19.80 -9.64 6.55
N ALA A 339 20.51 -9.98 5.47
CA ALA A 339 21.74 -9.28 5.10
C ALA A 339 21.47 -7.80 4.77
N LEU A 340 20.39 -7.48 4.05
CA LEU A 340 19.98 -6.10 3.80
C LEU A 340 19.67 -5.36 5.10
N ARG A 341 18.90 -6.00 6.01
CA ARG A 341 18.57 -5.45 7.33
C ARG A 341 19.83 -5.15 8.15
N ALA A 342 20.79 -6.07 8.18
CA ALA A 342 22.05 -5.90 8.89
C ALA A 342 22.87 -4.69 8.39
N ARG A 343 22.89 -4.43 7.08
CA ARG A 343 23.57 -3.22 6.51
C ARG A 343 23.00 -1.90 7.03
N THR A 344 21.77 -1.92 7.54
CA THR A 344 21.06 -0.76 8.09
C THR A 344 20.87 -0.82 9.60
N GLY A 345 21.59 -1.72 10.30
CA GLY A 345 21.52 -1.84 11.75
C GLY A 345 20.20 -2.38 12.30
N ARG A 346 19.43 -3.11 11.48
CA ARG A 346 18.13 -3.68 11.87
C ARG A 346 18.27 -5.11 12.35
N ALA A 347 17.48 -5.47 13.36
CA ALA A 347 17.40 -6.84 13.86
C ALA A 347 16.92 -7.81 12.76
N PRO A 348 17.43 -9.06 12.70
CA PRO A 348 17.00 -10.03 11.70
C PRO A 348 15.54 -10.45 11.93
N LEU A 349 14.89 -10.84 10.84
CA LEU A 349 13.59 -11.50 10.84
C LEU A 349 13.76 -12.99 11.06
N ALA A 350 12.92 -13.58 11.90
CA ALA A 350 12.80 -15.03 12.10
C ALA A 350 11.80 -15.62 11.10
N LEU A 351 12.11 -16.80 10.55
CA LEU A 351 11.21 -17.50 9.63
C LEU A 351 10.05 -18.14 10.39
N GLU A 352 8.83 -17.77 10.04
CA GLU A 352 7.60 -18.41 10.51
C GLU A 352 7.25 -19.56 9.56
N LEU A 353 7.86 -20.73 9.78
CA LEU A 353 7.77 -21.89 8.88
C LEU A 353 6.34 -22.35 8.60
N ALA A 354 5.51 -22.51 9.64
CA ALA A 354 4.13 -22.97 9.49
C ALA A 354 3.25 -21.95 8.75
N GLN A 355 3.48 -20.65 8.99
CA GLN A 355 2.82 -19.58 8.25
C GLN A 355 3.32 -19.51 6.80
N SER A 356 4.61 -19.71 6.55
CA SER A 356 5.19 -19.77 5.20
C SER A 356 4.55 -20.88 4.35
N ALA A 357 4.31 -22.06 4.94
CA ALA A 357 3.57 -23.13 4.28
C ALA A 357 2.12 -22.75 3.94
N THR A 358 1.48 -21.92 4.77
CA THR A 358 0.15 -21.38 4.49
C THR A 358 0.19 -20.40 3.31
N LEU A 359 1.15 -19.46 3.30
CA LEU A 359 1.35 -18.53 2.18
C LEU A 359 1.61 -19.30 0.88
N GLN A 360 2.45 -20.34 0.93
CA GLN A 360 2.75 -21.21 -0.20
C GLN A 360 1.46 -21.78 -0.85
N GLY A 361 0.52 -22.26 -0.03
CA GLY A 361 -0.78 -22.75 -0.50
C GLY A 361 -1.71 -21.65 -1.03
N LEU A 362 -1.55 -20.40 -0.58
CA LEU A 362 -2.37 -19.25 -0.99
C LEU A 362 -1.89 -18.57 -2.28
N VAL A 363 -0.61 -18.70 -2.66
CA VAL A 363 -0.05 -18.05 -3.86
C VAL A 363 -0.88 -18.30 -5.14
N PRO A 364 -1.32 -19.53 -5.47
CA PRO A 364 -2.12 -19.78 -6.68
C PRO A 364 -3.44 -18.99 -6.70
N SER A 365 -4.17 -18.97 -5.59
CA SER A 365 -5.45 -18.28 -5.45
C SER A 365 -5.26 -16.77 -5.44
N TRP A 366 -4.19 -16.27 -4.81
CA TRP A 366 -3.82 -14.86 -4.86
C TRP A 366 -3.54 -14.41 -6.30
N LEU A 367 -2.74 -15.18 -7.04
CA LEU A 367 -2.42 -14.88 -8.43
C LEU A 367 -3.68 -14.89 -9.31
N ALA A 368 -4.56 -15.89 -9.14
CA ALA A 368 -5.84 -15.95 -9.87
C ALA A 368 -6.71 -14.72 -9.58
N ALA A 369 -6.82 -14.34 -8.31
CA ALA A 369 -7.61 -13.19 -7.91
C ALA A 369 -7.03 -11.88 -8.47
N HIS A 370 -5.70 -11.73 -8.42
CA HIS A 370 -5.02 -10.53 -8.90
C HIS A 370 -5.12 -10.40 -10.43
N LEU A 371 -4.83 -11.46 -11.19
CA LEU A 371 -4.92 -11.46 -12.66
C LEU A 371 -6.37 -11.37 -13.15
N GLY A 372 -7.32 -11.95 -12.40
CA GLY A 372 -8.74 -11.92 -12.74
C GLY A 372 -9.47 -10.65 -12.30
N GLY A 373 -8.79 -9.66 -11.70
CA GLY A 373 -9.42 -8.44 -11.20
C GLY A 373 -10.38 -8.67 -10.03
N GLN A 374 -10.28 -9.80 -9.32
CA GLN A 374 -11.15 -10.16 -8.20
C GLN A 374 -10.63 -9.54 -6.89
N SER A 375 -10.75 -8.22 -6.78
CA SER A 375 -10.21 -7.45 -5.66
C SER A 375 -10.69 -7.94 -4.28
N GLU A 376 -11.95 -8.34 -4.15
CA GLU A 376 -12.49 -8.88 -2.90
C GLU A 376 -11.82 -10.21 -2.50
N ALA A 377 -11.59 -11.10 -3.45
CA ALA A 377 -10.91 -12.37 -3.18
C ALA A 377 -9.44 -12.13 -2.79
N ALA A 378 -8.76 -11.21 -3.48
CA ALA A 378 -7.41 -10.79 -3.11
C ALA A 378 -7.39 -10.18 -1.70
N ASP A 379 -8.35 -9.32 -1.36
CA ASP A 379 -8.47 -8.71 -0.03
C ASP A 379 -8.64 -9.75 1.08
N VAL A 380 -9.51 -10.75 0.87
CA VAL A 380 -9.69 -11.86 1.82
C VAL A 380 -8.38 -12.63 2.01
N ILE A 381 -7.68 -12.97 0.93
CA ILE A 381 -6.40 -13.68 1.04
C ILE A 381 -5.36 -12.81 1.76
N GLY A 382 -5.26 -11.53 1.41
CA GLY A 382 -4.30 -10.61 2.03
C GLY A 382 -4.55 -10.41 3.53
N LEU A 383 -5.81 -10.27 3.94
CA LEU A 383 -6.19 -10.24 5.36
C LEU A 383 -5.86 -11.56 6.06
N GLY A 384 -6.08 -12.70 5.38
CA GLY A 384 -5.71 -14.01 5.90
C GLY A 384 -4.21 -14.17 6.13
N VAL A 385 -3.39 -13.68 5.20
CA VAL A 385 -1.93 -13.65 5.31
C VAL A 385 -1.49 -12.78 6.50
N MET A 386 -2.07 -11.58 6.63
CA MET A 386 -1.79 -10.66 7.73
C MET A 386 -2.28 -11.18 9.09
N ALA A 387 -3.37 -11.95 9.12
CA ALA A 387 -3.87 -12.56 10.35
C ALA A 387 -2.82 -13.46 11.02
N GLY A 388 -1.97 -14.12 10.23
CA GLY A 388 -0.85 -14.89 10.77
C GLY A 388 -1.29 -16.04 11.69
N TRP A 389 -2.37 -16.76 11.37
CA TRP A 389 -2.94 -17.80 12.22
C TRP A 389 -1.96 -18.90 12.65
N ASN A 390 -0.88 -19.10 11.88
CA ASN A 390 0.16 -20.09 12.14
C ASN A 390 1.52 -19.45 12.51
N VAL A 391 1.51 -18.20 12.98
CA VAL A 391 2.70 -17.49 13.50
C VAL A 391 2.98 -17.90 14.94
N SER A 392 4.25 -18.17 15.24
CA SER A 392 4.73 -18.68 16.52
C SER A 392 5.45 -17.63 17.38
N GLY A 393 5.90 -16.52 16.80
CA GLY A 393 6.69 -15.49 17.48
C GLY A 393 5.98 -14.70 18.60
N GLY A 394 4.69 -14.92 18.84
CA GLY A 394 3.96 -14.36 19.98
C GLY A 394 2.61 -13.75 19.61
N THR A 395 2.13 -12.82 20.43
CA THR A 395 0.91 -12.07 20.12
C THR A 395 1.22 -11.01 19.09
N ILE A 396 0.69 -11.17 17.87
CA ILE A 396 0.87 -10.22 16.78
C ILE A 396 0.29 -8.86 17.19
N ARG A 397 1.09 -7.81 17.01
CA ARG A 397 0.73 -6.41 17.19
C ARG A 397 0.41 -5.75 15.85
N ASP A 398 1.27 -6.01 14.87
CA ASP A 398 1.16 -5.46 13.52
C ASP A 398 1.65 -6.50 12.51
N ALA A 399 1.14 -6.44 11.29
CA ALA A 399 1.65 -7.20 10.17
C ALA A 399 1.60 -6.37 8.90
N ARG A 400 2.52 -6.66 7.98
CA ARG A 400 2.48 -6.08 6.63
C ARG A 400 2.59 -7.16 5.58
N LEU A 401 1.97 -6.89 4.44
CA LEU A 401 1.93 -7.77 3.29
C LEU A 401 2.63 -7.10 2.11
N GLY A 402 3.52 -7.83 1.46
CA GLY A 402 4.09 -7.52 0.16
C GLY A 402 3.85 -8.66 -0.82
N SER A 403 3.74 -8.32 -2.10
CA SER A 403 3.67 -9.32 -3.17
C SER A 403 4.40 -8.78 -4.40
N ALA A 404 5.04 -9.68 -5.13
CA ALA A 404 5.55 -9.36 -6.45
C ALA A 404 5.40 -10.58 -7.36
N ALA A 405 5.24 -10.30 -8.65
CA ALA A 405 5.23 -11.29 -9.71
C ALA A 405 6.22 -10.81 -10.78
N ILE A 406 7.13 -11.69 -11.19
CA ILE A 406 8.03 -11.44 -12.33
C ILE A 406 7.84 -12.59 -13.30
N ILE A 407 7.78 -12.27 -14.58
CA ILE A 407 7.62 -13.23 -15.67
C ILE A 407 8.94 -13.24 -16.46
N ALA A 408 9.26 -14.35 -17.12
CA ALA A 408 10.47 -14.56 -17.90
C ALA A 408 11.79 -14.58 -17.11
N THR A 409 11.77 -14.92 -15.83
CA THR A 409 13.00 -15.08 -15.04
C THR A 409 12.92 -16.25 -14.10
N ARG A 410 14.04 -16.99 -13.95
CA ARG A 410 14.19 -18.03 -12.93
C ARG A 410 14.84 -17.52 -11.65
N HIS A 411 15.25 -16.25 -11.62
CA HIS A 411 16.12 -15.73 -10.59
C HIS A 411 15.32 -15.15 -9.43
N ALA A 412 15.28 -15.85 -8.30
CA ALA A 412 14.63 -15.31 -7.10
C ALA A 412 15.31 -14.05 -6.57
N GLY A 413 16.58 -13.82 -6.94
CA GLY A 413 17.27 -12.56 -6.68
C GLY A 413 16.61 -11.36 -7.35
N GLU A 414 16.05 -11.55 -8.55
CA GLU A 414 15.30 -10.51 -9.26
C GLU A 414 13.98 -10.20 -8.54
N TRP A 415 13.31 -11.24 -8.03
CA TRP A 415 12.09 -11.08 -7.24
C TRP A 415 12.33 -10.27 -5.97
N LEU A 416 13.37 -10.62 -5.21
CA LEU A 416 13.73 -9.86 -4.01
C LEU A 416 14.17 -8.43 -4.36
N ALA A 417 14.92 -8.25 -5.44
CA ALA A 417 15.36 -6.93 -5.85
C ALA A 417 14.18 -6.05 -6.28
N LEU A 418 13.15 -6.61 -6.92
CA LEU A 418 11.90 -5.90 -7.22
C LEU A 418 11.15 -5.49 -5.94
N LEU A 419 11.04 -6.40 -4.96
CA LEU A 419 10.45 -6.08 -3.65
C LEU A 419 11.21 -4.95 -2.95
N VAL A 420 12.55 -4.95 -3.05
CA VAL A 420 13.38 -3.89 -2.50
C VAL A 420 13.24 -2.62 -3.33
N GLU A 421 12.97 -2.66 -4.64
CA GLU A 421 12.86 -1.44 -5.43
C GLU A 421 11.56 -0.65 -5.12
N ASP A 422 10.47 -1.34 -4.83
CA ASP A 422 9.18 -0.75 -4.54
C ASP A 422 9.09 -0.24 -3.08
N PRO A 423 8.67 1.02 -2.83
CA PRO A 423 8.76 1.61 -1.49
C PRO A 423 7.95 0.87 -0.41
N TRP A 424 6.72 0.43 -0.71
CA TRP A 424 5.90 -0.30 0.26
C TRP A 424 6.49 -1.68 0.59
N THR A 425 6.86 -2.47 -0.42
CA THR A 425 7.45 -3.80 -0.20
C THR A 425 8.84 -3.73 0.43
N ARG A 426 9.61 -2.67 0.14
CA ARG A 426 10.83 -2.36 0.87
C ARG A 426 10.54 -2.11 2.35
N ALA A 427 9.51 -1.34 2.67
CA ALA A 427 9.10 -1.09 4.04
C ALA A 427 8.63 -2.37 4.74
N VAL A 428 7.92 -3.28 4.06
CA VAL A 428 7.58 -4.62 4.59
C VAL A 428 8.85 -5.37 5.04
N LEU A 429 9.84 -5.46 4.15
CA LEU A 429 11.10 -6.19 4.42
C LEU A 429 11.97 -5.53 5.51
N LEU A 430 12.02 -4.20 5.53
CA LEU A 430 13.03 -3.46 6.27
C LEU A 430 12.46 -2.73 7.49
N ASP A 431 11.18 -2.86 7.84
CA ASP A 431 10.68 -2.16 9.03
C ASP A 431 11.43 -2.64 10.30
N PRO A 432 12.01 -1.71 11.09
CA PRO A 432 12.80 -2.04 12.27
C PRO A 432 11.98 -2.66 13.41
N GLU A 433 10.65 -2.58 13.38
CA GLU A 433 9.75 -3.17 14.38
C GLU A 433 9.38 -4.62 14.07
N MET A 434 9.54 -5.05 12.81
CA MET A 434 9.22 -6.41 12.40
C MET A 434 10.26 -7.41 12.94
N ARG A 435 9.78 -8.59 13.34
CA ARG A 435 10.57 -9.66 13.97
C ARG A 435 10.33 -11.02 13.33
N GLY A 436 9.14 -11.28 12.80
CA GLY A 436 8.81 -12.52 12.07
C GLY A 436 8.62 -12.26 10.58
N ALA A 437 8.88 -13.26 9.75
CA ALA A 437 8.60 -13.25 8.33
C ALA A 437 8.00 -14.59 7.87
N ALA A 438 7.00 -14.53 6.98
CA ALA A 438 6.48 -15.68 6.26
C ALA A 438 6.62 -15.43 4.76
N ILE A 439 7.06 -16.44 4.02
CA ILE A 439 7.29 -16.33 2.58
C ILE A 439 6.64 -17.52 1.89
N GLY A 440 5.83 -17.27 0.86
CA GLY A 440 5.31 -18.29 -0.05
C GLY A 440 5.67 -17.91 -1.47
N VAL A 441 6.24 -18.83 -2.25
CA VAL A 441 6.71 -18.58 -3.61
C VAL A 441 6.31 -19.71 -4.54
N ARG A 442 5.80 -19.36 -5.72
CA ARG A 442 5.51 -20.34 -6.78
C ARG A 442 6.38 -20.01 -7.99
N TRP A 443 7.03 -21.07 -8.47
CA TRP A 443 7.65 -21.09 -9.78
C TRP A 443 6.71 -21.76 -10.79
N ASP A 444 6.40 -21.05 -11.88
CA ASP A 444 5.76 -21.62 -13.06
C ASP A 444 6.85 -21.84 -14.13
N ALA A 445 7.23 -23.11 -14.32
CA ALA A 445 8.28 -23.47 -15.27
C ALA A 445 7.87 -23.26 -16.73
N GLU A 446 6.57 -23.34 -17.04
CA GLU A 446 6.04 -23.20 -18.40
C GLU A 446 6.08 -21.74 -18.84
N GLN A 447 5.62 -20.83 -17.98
CA GLN A 447 5.64 -19.38 -18.26
C GLN A 447 6.93 -18.69 -17.84
N GLN A 448 7.86 -19.43 -17.23
CA GLN A 448 9.03 -18.89 -16.58
C GLN A 448 8.69 -17.76 -15.60
N ALA A 449 7.66 -17.95 -14.78
CA ALA A 449 7.16 -16.91 -13.89
C ALA A 449 7.40 -17.22 -12.41
N PHE A 450 7.89 -16.23 -11.68
CA PHE A 450 8.10 -16.25 -10.24
C PHE A 450 7.07 -15.35 -9.56
N VAL A 451 6.20 -15.92 -8.73
CA VAL A 451 5.20 -15.17 -7.98
C VAL A 451 5.37 -15.47 -6.50
N GLY A 452 5.31 -14.44 -5.66
CA GLY A 452 5.45 -14.63 -4.23
C GLY A 452 4.62 -13.68 -3.37
N LEU A 453 4.28 -14.20 -2.20
CA LEU A 453 3.73 -13.47 -1.07
C LEU A 453 4.77 -13.40 0.03
N LEU A 454 4.90 -12.23 0.63
CA LEU A 454 5.74 -11.97 1.78
C LEU A 454 4.88 -11.30 2.85
N ALA A 455 4.95 -11.80 4.07
CA ALA A 455 4.42 -11.11 5.22
C ALA A 455 5.48 -10.93 6.30
N THR A 456 5.44 -9.80 6.99
CA THR A 456 6.26 -9.57 8.18
C THR A 456 5.37 -9.24 9.36
N TYR A 457 5.81 -9.65 10.56
CA TYR A 457 5.03 -9.55 11.79
C TYR A 457 5.85 -8.85 12.87
N ALA A 458 5.20 -7.92 13.58
CA ALA A 458 5.67 -7.35 14.83
C ALA A 458 4.85 -7.93 15.99
N PHE A 459 5.48 -8.12 17.14
CA PHE A 459 4.87 -8.73 18.32
C PHE A 459 4.80 -7.73 19.47
N PHE A 460 3.86 -7.92 20.39
CA PHE A 460 3.86 -7.16 21.63
C PHE A 460 5.08 -7.51 22.50
N GLU A 461 5.88 -6.50 22.82
CA GLU A 461 7.02 -6.62 23.74
C GLU A 461 6.81 -5.73 24.99
N GLY A 462 7.39 -6.13 26.14
CA GLY A 462 7.15 -5.45 27.42
C GLY A 462 7.58 -3.97 27.45
N SER A 463 8.67 -3.61 26.77
CA SER A 463 9.20 -2.25 26.71
C SER A 463 8.32 -1.27 25.90
N GLU A 464 7.40 -1.78 25.08
CA GLU A 464 6.60 -0.97 24.15
C GLU A 464 5.45 -0.24 24.84
N LEU A 465 5.01 -0.76 25.98
CA LEU A 465 3.86 -0.23 26.71
C LEU A 465 4.12 1.17 27.25
N GLU A 466 5.33 1.47 27.71
CA GLU A 466 5.65 2.81 28.18
C GLU A 466 5.65 3.82 27.04
N ARG A 467 6.22 3.45 25.89
CA ARG A 467 6.20 4.29 24.68
C ARG A 467 4.76 4.53 24.20
N ALA A 468 3.95 3.48 24.16
CA ALA A 468 2.54 3.56 23.77
C ALA A 468 1.71 4.37 24.79
N ARG A 469 2.00 4.27 26.09
CA ARG A 469 1.35 5.09 27.14
C ARG A 469 1.67 6.56 26.94
N GLU A 470 2.92 6.91 26.65
CA GLU A 470 3.29 8.29 26.32
C GLU A 470 2.61 8.78 25.04
N GLN A 471 2.47 7.94 24.01
CA GLN A 471 1.75 8.28 22.79
C GLN A 471 0.28 8.59 23.06
N VAL A 472 -0.40 7.76 23.87
CA VAL A 472 -1.78 8.02 24.33
C VAL A 472 -1.88 9.35 25.07
N MET A 473 -0.96 9.61 25.99
CA MET A 473 -0.96 10.87 26.74
C MET A 473 -0.75 12.08 25.82
N ARG A 474 0.16 11.99 24.86
CA ARG A 474 0.39 13.04 23.85
C ARG A 474 -0.83 13.24 22.95
N SER A 475 -1.51 12.17 22.53
CA SER A 475 -2.71 12.28 21.68
C SER A 475 -3.85 12.99 22.41
N LEU A 476 -4.03 12.75 23.71
CA LEU A 476 -5.01 13.47 24.52
C LEU A 476 -4.68 14.97 24.65
N VAL A 477 -3.41 15.29 24.92
CA VAL A 477 -2.95 16.68 25.03
C VAL A 477 -3.23 17.42 23.71
N ALA A 478 -2.87 16.82 22.57
CA ALA A 478 -3.13 17.39 21.26
C ALA A 478 -4.63 17.57 20.98
N ALA A 479 -5.45 16.56 21.29
CA ALA A 479 -6.90 16.61 21.09
C ALA A 479 -7.59 17.72 21.91
N ARG A 480 -7.07 18.01 23.12
CA ARG A 480 -7.56 19.12 23.96
C ARG A 480 -7.05 20.48 23.49
N ALA A 481 -5.78 20.56 23.09
CA ALA A 481 -5.20 21.79 22.54
C ALA A 481 -5.95 22.25 21.28
N ALA A 482 -6.35 21.33 20.41
CA ALA A 482 -7.18 21.61 19.23
C ALA A 482 -8.56 22.21 19.56
N ARG A 483 -9.05 22.04 20.80
CA ARG A 483 -10.29 22.66 21.32
C ARG A 483 -10.04 23.93 22.13
N GLY A 484 -8.80 24.42 22.20
CA GLY A 484 -8.43 25.57 23.02
C GLY A 484 -8.48 25.29 24.53
N LEU A 485 -8.41 24.03 24.96
CA LEU A 485 -8.49 23.64 26.37
C LEU A 485 -7.11 23.37 26.96
N ALA A 486 -6.98 23.59 28.27
CA ALA A 486 -5.74 23.34 28.99
C ALA A 486 -5.35 21.85 28.96
N ALA A 487 -4.05 21.58 28.96
CA ALA A 487 -3.51 20.22 29.04
C ALA A 487 -4.01 19.50 30.32
N PRO A 488 -4.27 18.19 30.25
CA PRO A 488 -4.68 17.42 31.41
C PRO A 488 -3.55 17.32 32.46
N SER A 489 -3.94 17.29 33.73
CA SER A 489 -3.05 16.96 34.85
C SER A 489 -2.96 15.44 34.99
N PHE A 490 -1.82 14.87 34.67
CA PHE A 490 -1.60 13.43 34.79
C PHE A 490 -1.21 13.05 36.23
N VAL A 491 -1.93 12.10 36.82
CA VAL A 491 -1.62 11.50 38.11
C VAL A 491 -0.72 10.30 37.87
N GLY A 492 0.55 10.45 38.25
CA GLY A 492 1.59 9.46 37.92
C GLY A 492 1.41 8.08 38.56
N ASN A 493 0.74 7.99 39.72
CA ASN A 493 0.48 6.71 40.38
C ASN A 493 -1.01 6.59 40.76
N ILE A 494 -1.75 5.79 39.99
CA ILE A 494 -3.09 5.35 40.36
C ILE A 494 -2.97 4.00 41.10
N PRO A 495 -3.44 3.91 42.35
CA PRO A 495 -3.41 2.67 43.11
C PRO A 495 -3.98 1.48 42.32
N GLY A 496 -3.25 0.37 42.29
CA GLY A 496 -3.68 -0.85 41.62
C GLY A 496 -3.50 -0.88 40.09
N MET A 497 -3.23 0.26 39.43
CA MET A 497 -3.20 0.33 37.96
C MET A 497 -2.17 -0.59 37.31
N GLN A 498 -0.93 -0.61 37.82
CA GLN A 498 0.12 -1.50 37.30
C GLN A 498 -0.24 -2.99 37.47
N GLN A 499 -0.81 -3.36 38.63
CA GLN A 499 -1.22 -4.74 38.90
C GLN A 499 -2.38 -5.15 37.99
N ALA A 500 -3.32 -4.24 37.74
CA ALA A 500 -4.45 -4.43 36.84
C ALA A 500 -3.99 -4.62 35.38
N SER A 501 -3.10 -3.75 34.87
CA SER A 501 -2.50 -3.90 33.55
C SER A 501 -1.80 -5.25 33.37
N ALA A 502 -1.00 -5.66 34.36
CA ALA A 502 -0.30 -6.93 34.33
C ALA A 502 -1.27 -8.14 34.41
N ALA A 503 -2.40 -7.99 35.12
CA ALA A 503 -3.44 -9.02 35.19
C ALA A 503 -4.15 -9.23 33.83
N VAL A 504 -4.35 -8.15 33.06
CA VAL A 504 -4.90 -8.21 31.70
C VAL A 504 -3.94 -8.94 30.75
N GLN A 505 -2.65 -8.60 30.79
CA GLN A 505 -1.64 -9.23 29.94
C GLN A 505 -1.47 -10.72 30.19
N ARG A 506 -1.55 -11.14 31.47
CA ARG A 506 -1.53 -12.56 31.84
C ARG A 506 -2.84 -13.29 31.53
N GLY A 507 -3.87 -12.60 31.02
CA GLY A 507 -5.19 -13.18 30.79
C GLY A 507 -5.95 -13.57 32.06
N THR A 508 -5.51 -13.11 33.24
CA THR A 508 -6.14 -13.42 34.53
C THR A 508 -7.36 -12.56 34.83
N ARG A 509 -7.52 -11.43 34.11
CA ARG A 509 -8.68 -10.54 34.14
C ARG A 509 -8.96 -10.00 32.75
N THR A 510 -10.21 -9.71 32.44
CA THR A 510 -10.53 -8.88 31.27
C THR A 510 -10.18 -7.41 31.53
N PRO A 511 -9.99 -6.59 30.49
CA PRO A 511 -9.77 -5.15 30.67
C PRO A 511 -10.84 -4.46 31.51
N GLY A 512 -12.12 -4.80 31.32
CA GLY A 512 -13.23 -4.25 32.12
C GLY A 512 -13.15 -4.61 33.60
N GLN A 513 -12.87 -5.88 33.93
CA GLN A 513 -12.67 -6.33 35.31
C GLN A 513 -11.45 -5.68 35.97
N ALA A 514 -10.37 -5.50 35.21
CA ALA A 514 -9.16 -4.85 35.67
C ALA A 514 -9.42 -3.37 35.98
N LEU A 515 -10.08 -2.64 35.07
CA LEU A 515 -10.44 -1.23 35.26
C LEU A 515 -11.39 -1.05 36.45
N GLU A 516 -12.38 -1.92 36.62
CA GLU A 516 -13.31 -1.86 37.76
C GLU A 516 -12.58 -2.04 39.10
N ALA A 517 -11.61 -2.97 39.17
CA ALA A 517 -10.78 -3.14 40.36
C ALA A 517 -9.97 -1.88 40.69
N VAL A 518 -9.36 -1.25 39.68
CA VAL A 518 -8.61 0.01 39.85
C VAL A 518 -9.54 1.14 40.32
N MET A 519 -10.72 1.25 39.73
CA MET A 519 -11.72 2.26 40.09
C MET A 519 -12.15 2.10 41.55
N ASN A 520 -12.49 0.88 41.98
CA ASN A 520 -12.91 0.58 43.35
C ASN A 520 -11.80 0.87 44.37
N GLU A 521 -10.56 0.47 44.06
CA GLU A 521 -9.42 0.76 44.93
C GLU A 521 -9.14 2.27 45.03
N THR A 522 -9.19 2.98 43.90
CA THR A 522 -8.97 4.42 43.86
C THR A 522 -10.05 5.18 44.62
N ALA A 523 -11.33 4.80 44.46
CA ALA A 523 -12.44 5.39 45.20
C ALA A 523 -12.31 5.18 46.72
N SER A 524 -11.85 3.99 47.14
CA SER A 524 -11.63 3.69 48.57
C SER A 524 -10.53 4.56 49.21
N ARG A 525 -9.53 4.96 48.42
CA ARG A 525 -8.35 5.74 48.88
C ARG A 525 -8.51 7.25 48.72
N ALA A 526 -9.55 7.71 48.03
CA ALA A 526 -9.81 9.12 47.77
C ALA A 526 -11.24 9.52 48.20
N PRO A 527 -11.57 9.41 49.51
CA PRO A 527 -12.90 9.75 50.00
C PRO A 527 -13.25 11.21 49.67
N GLY A 528 -14.49 11.44 49.23
CA GLY A 528 -14.98 12.76 48.86
C GLY A 528 -14.63 13.22 47.45
N ARG A 529 -13.88 12.44 46.66
CA ARG A 529 -13.64 12.69 45.24
C ARG A 529 -14.53 11.83 44.35
N ARG A 530 -14.93 12.36 43.20
CA ARG A 530 -15.65 11.57 42.20
C ARG A 530 -14.64 10.85 41.33
N VAL A 531 -14.72 9.53 41.30
CA VAL A 531 -13.89 8.67 40.43
C VAL A 531 -14.73 8.24 39.24
N GLN A 532 -14.21 8.45 38.03
CA GLN A 532 -14.81 7.94 36.80
C GLN A 532 -13.79 7.10 36.04
N ALA A 533 -14.27 6.11 35.31
CA ALA A 533 -13.43 5.17 34.60
C ALA A 533 -13.84 5.10 33.13
N LEU A 534 -12.87 5.01 32.24
CA LEU A 534 -13.05 4.84 30.80
C LEU A 534 -12.11 3.74 30.30
N LEU A 535 -12.66 2.83 29.50
CA LEU A 535 -11.91 1.80 28.78
C LEU A 535 -11.97 2.11 27.28
N MET A 536 -10.82 2.13 26.62
CA MET A 536 -10.73 2.18 25.16
C MET A 536 -9.87 1.01 24.68
N GLU A 537 -10.25 0.40 23.57
CA GLU A 537 -9.53 -0.72 22.98
C GLU A 537 -9.28 -0.47 21.50
N GLY A 538 -8.11 -0.87 20.98
CA GLY A 538 -7.75 -0.65 19.58
C GLY A 538 -6.40 -1.25 19.21
N LEU A 539 -6.11 -1.29 17.90
CA LEU A 539 -4.86 -1.85 17.36
C LEU A 539 -3.66 -0.92 17.55
N SER A 540 -3.91 0.38 17.58
CA SER A 540 -2.87 1.39 17.85
C SER A 540 -3.27 2.27 19.00
N ALA A 541 -2.32 2.59 19.87
CA ALA A 541 -2.53 3.39 21.06
C ALA A 541 -2.77 4.88 20.73
N ASP A 542 -2.22 5.37 19.62
CA ASP A 542 -2.34 6.76 19.16
C ASP A 542 -3.57 7.03 18.27
N GLN A 543 -4.21 5.99 17.74
CA GLN A 543 -5.42 6.09 16.89
C GLN A 543 -6.73 5.96 17.68
N LEU A 544 -6.66 5.91 19.01
CA LEU A 544 -7.85 5.82 19.86
C LEU A 544 -8.61 7.16 19.86
N ALA A 545 -9.91 7.09 19.60
CA ALA A 545 -10.78 8.26 19.65
C ALA A 545 -11.13 8.60 21.09
N TRP A 546 -10.76 9.81 21.51
CA TRP A 546 -11.10 10.33 22.83
C TRP A 546 -12.60 10.71 22.89
N PRO A 547 -13.35 10.24 23.90
CA PRO A 547 -14.76 10.62 24.08
C PRO A 547 -14.94 12.12 24.26
N GLU A 548 -15.98 12.70 23.65
CA GLU A 548 -16.23 14.13 23.74
C GLU A 548 -16.48 14.58 25.19
N GLU A 549 -17.05 13.72 26.02
CA GLU A 549 -17.30 13.99 27.45
C GLU A 549 -16.00 14.16 28.25
N LEU A 550 -14.90 13.53 27.81
CA LEU A 550 -13.58 13.71 28.41
C LEU A 550 -12.91 14.99 27.89
N LEU A 551 -13.05 15.22 26.58
CA LEU A 551 -12.45 16.38 25.92
C LEU A 551 -13.12 17.69 26.35
N ALA A 552 -14.43 17.73 26.54
CA ALA A 552 -15.20 18.92 26.90
C ALA A 552 -14.98 19.42 28.35
N ARG A 553 -14.24 18.69 29.20
CA ARG A 553 -14.01 19.11 30.59
C ARG A 553 -13.06 20.31 30.66
N PRO A 554 -13.42 21.41 31.38
CA PRO A 554 -12.54 22.57 31.52
C PRO A 554 -11.19 22.22 32.17
N ALA A 555 -11.24 21.45 33.26
CA ALA A 555 -10.08 20.88 33.92
C ALA A 555 -10.18 19.35 33.89
N LEU A 556 -9.07 18.69 33.63
CA LEU A 556 -9.02 17.23 33.55
C LEU A 556 -7.83 16.71 34.34
N ARG A 557 -8.10 15.90 35.38
CA ARG A 557 -7.08 15.23 36.17
C ARG A 557 -7.29 13.73 36.09
N LEU A 558 -6.31 12.99 35.56
CA LEU A 558 -6.49 11.57 35.29
C LEU A 558 -5.20 10.78 35.40
N GLY A 559 -5.32 9.46 35.57
CA GLY A 559 -4.24 8.51 35.33
C GLY A 559 -4.57 7.59 34.17
N VAL A 560 -3.52 7.15 33.46
CA VAL A 560 -3.62 6.26 32.30
C VAL A 560 -2.83 4.99 32.60
N GLY A 561 -3.52 3.86 32.59
CA GLY A 561 -2.92 2.54 32.51
C GLY A 561 -3.01 2.02 31.08
N LEU A 562 -1.99 1.28 30.67
CA LEU A 562 -1.98 0.59 29.40
C LEU A 562 -1.75 -0.90 29.62
N ALA A 563 -2.47 -1.72 28.89
CA ALA A 563 -2.23 -3.14 28.74
C ALA A 563 -2.41 -3.53 27.28
N TRP A 564 -2.10 -4.77 26.96
CA TRP A 564 -2.54 -5.42 25.73
C TRP A 564 -3.12 -6.77 26.09
N HIS A 565 -4.01 -7.27 25.24
CA HIS A 565 -4.55 -8.63 25.34
C HIS A 565 -5.01 -9.10 23.98
N ARG A 566 -5.21 -10.41 23.84
CA ARG A 566 -5.78 -11.02 22.65
C ARG A 566 -7.18 -11.51 22.98
N VAL A 567 -8.18 -10.90 22.36
CA VAL A 567 -9.57 -11.32 22.50
C VAL A 567 -9.73 -12.76 21.98
N PRO A 568 -10.49 -13.65 22.65
CA PRO A 568 -10.73 -14.99 22.15
C PRO A 568 -11.22 -14.98 20.69
N GLY A 569 -10.56 -15.77 19.83
CA GLY A 569 -10.87 -15.83 18.39
C GLY A 569 -10.27 -14.70 17.55
N ALA A 570 -9.63 -13.69 18.13
CA ALA A 570 -8.89 -12.68 17.38
C ALA A 570 -7.55 -13.24 16.85
N ALA A 571 -7.11 -12.74 15.71
CA ALA A 571 -5.79 -13.06 15.16
C ALA A 571 -4.68 -12.27 15.88
N TRP A 572 -4.95 -10.99 16.13
CA TRP A 572 -4.00 -10.04 16.73
C TRP A 572 -4.34 -9.75 18.19
N GLY A 573 -3.35 -9.25 18.93
CA GLY A 573 -3.58 -8.54 20.17
C GLY A 573 -4.08 -7.12 19.92
N GLN A 574 -4.65 -6.51 20.95
CA GLN A 574 -5.08 -5.11 20.93
C GLN A 574 -4.68 -4.42 22.23
N TYR A 575 -4.43 -3.12 22.16
CA TYR A 575 -4.23 -2.28 23.32
C TYR A 575 -5.54 -2.15 24.10
N ALA A 576 -5.41 -2.09 25.43
CA ALA A 576 -6.46 -1.72 26.36
C ALA A 576 -5.97 -0.50 27.17
N VAL A 577 -6.55 0.67 26.89
CA VAL A 577 -6.28 1.92 27.60
C VAL A 577 -7.31 2.09 28.71
N MET A 578 -6.81 2.06 29.94
CA MET A 578 -7.59 2.23 31.16
C MET A 578 -7.37 3.64 31.69
N VAL A 579 -8.41 4.46 31.71
CA VAL A 579 -8.35 5.85 32.16
C VAL A 579 -9.16 6.00 33.43
N ILE A 580 -8.56 6.58 34.46
CA ILE A 580 -9.22 6.96 35.71
C ILE A 580 -9.21 8.48 35.81
N VAL A 581 -10.40 9.09 35.83
CA VAL A 581 -10.59 10.53 36.00
C VAL A 581 -10.94 10.82 37.46
N LEU A 582 -10.31 11.85 38.01
CA LEU A 582 -10.46 12.28 39.40
C LEU A 582 -10.99 13.72 39.40
N ASP A 583 -12.25 13.89 39.78
CA ASP A 583 -12.88 15.20 39.96
C ASP A 583 -12.90 15.60 41.46
#